data_AF-A0A482XG40-F1
#
_entry.id   AF-A0A482XG40-F1
#
_cell.length_a   1.000
_cell.length_b   1.000
_cell.length_c   1.000
_cell.angle_alpha   90.00
_cell.angle_beta   90.00
_cell.angle_gamma   90.00
#
_symmetry.space_group_name_H-M   'P 1'
#
loop_
_entity.id
_entity.type
_entity.pdbx_description
1 polymer ?
#
loop_
_entity_poly.entity_id
_entity_poly.type
_entity_poly.pdbx_seq_one_letter_code
_entity_poly.pdbx_strand_id
1 'polypeptide(L)'
;MNRGAIQKMKFAPNKGNLKLLILYANGVDIVDLKLADCKPIAQLKSPQDIAKIVDIDWASADTPVLATDDGCIRIMDLKLSLCSSSIDNYAYEEPVSCVAFLECELAQRMQLILSAPFWKTPESLQVSCADGFKEDEVKLVNEQLSMMRTEVLSSRDGPLKVADRCLRAAWLMGDQASVDFWTVADYYIRVAALDTNKPKDEKSKNALFHTESTCAPDLKRTPRHPELPPLDTCYDVLCDAYSYQKQQLERVWMYEWKRGDYQHTKRVVERLILLGETDRAVQLLLETDLDNQNYYTDAIKACLISTIQSTGAAQSTIKLVATNLIANGKIWEGVQLLCLIGKGLDGCRYLMSYNQWQSAVWLAKSTLSPDETYEVVRKFSDHQYSIGRKNQAVLLMLSMGRFERVLETLLLLGQNANAGLLLLAYLEFAELKDSIDKTLVETVVSRFCNYAGSMGCTLARDAMKTLVTSAN
;
A
#
# COMPACT_ATOMS: atom_id res chain seq x y z
N MET A 1 30.70 0.04 -52.41
CA MET A 1 29.25 -0.22 -52.57
C MET A 1 29.07 -1.72 -52.69
N ASN A 2 28.73 -2.40 -51.60
CA ASN A 2 28.45 -3.86 -51.63
C ASN A 2 27.26 -4.13 -50.70
N ARG A 3 26.17 -3.41 -50.94
CA ARG A 3 24.92 -3.60 -50.22
C ARG A 3 24.09 -4.55 -51.06
N GLY A 4 23.63 -5.65 -50.45
CA GLY A 4 22.79 -6.63 -51.12
C GLY A 4 21.48 -6.05 -51.65
N ALA A 5 20.57 -6.90 -52.11
CA ALA A 5 19.28 -6.45 -52.64
C ALA A 5 18.50 -5.59 -51.61
N ILE A 6 17.82 -4.56 -52.13
CA ILE A 6 16.92 -3.71 -51.35
C ILE A 6 15.66 -4.51 -51.06
N GLN A 7 15.31 -4.61 -49.78
CA GLN A 7 14.13 -5.35 -49.31
C GLN A 7 12.94 -4.41 -49.07
N LYS A 8 13.17 -3.22 -48.52
CA LYS A 8 12.10 -2.25 -48.20
C LYS A 8 12.62 -0.83 -48.26
N MET A 9 11.74 0.11 -48.61
CA MET A 9 11.99 1.55 -48.54
C MET A 9 10.80 2.26 -47.92
N LYS A 10 11.04 3.25 -47.04
CA LYS A 10 9.95 4.04 -46.45
C LYS A 10 10.36 5.49 -46.24
N PHE A 11 9.52 6.41 -46.72
CA PHE A 11 9.69 7.83 -46.49
C PHE A 11 9.36 8.19 -45.05
N ALA A 12 10.12 9.13 -44.49
CA ALA A 12 9.84 9.69 -43.19
C ALA A 12 8.50 10.45 -43.22
N PRO A 13 7.74 10.42 -42.11
CA PRO A 13 6.46 11.12 -42.02
C PRO A 13 6.66 12.65 -42.06
N ASN A 14 5.57 13.37 -42.36
CA ASN A 14 5.43 14.83 -42.58
C ASN A 14 5.59 15.31 -44.04
N LYS A 15 4.71 16.24 -44.43
CA LYS A 15 4.72 16.85 -45.78
C LYS A 15 6.04 17.60 -46.02
N GLY A 16 6.73 17.27 -47.11
CA GLY A 16 8.00 17.91 -47.50
C GLY A 16 9.24 17.32 -46.82
N ASN A 17 9.11 16.22 -46.07
CA ASN A 17 10.24 15.43 -45.60
C ASN A 17 10.66 14.45 -46.71
N LEU A 18 11.92 14.54 -47.16
CA LEU A 18 12.47 13.69 -48.22
C LEU A 18 13.55 12.74 -47.67
N LYS A 19 13.53 12.50 -46.36
CA LYS A 19 14.33 11.44 -45.74
C LYS A 19 13.72 10.07 -46.10
N LEU A 20 14.57 9.16 -46.53
CA LEU A 20 14.23 7.83 -46.98
C LEU A 20 15.00 6.80 -46.13
N LEU A 21 14.28 5.88 -45.50
CA LEU A 21 14.84 4.74 -44.80
C LEU A 21 14.85 3.54 -45.76
N ILE A 22 16.00 2.91 -45.94
CA ILE A 22 16.21 1.82 -46.90
C ILE A 22 16.75 0.60 -46.16
N LEU A 23 16.03 -0.51 -46.24
CA LEU A 23 16.46 -1.82 -45.74
C LEU A 23 17.10 -2.61 -46.88
N TYR A 24 18.33 -3.05 -46.66
CA TYR A 24 19.07 -3.99 -47.49
C TYR A 24 19.16 -5.34 -46.78
N ALA A 25 19.49 -6.39 -47.53
CA ALA A 25 19.74 -7.71 -46.95
C ALA A 25 20.78 -7.74 -45.81
N ASN A 26 21.72 -6.78 -45.79
CA ASN A 26 22.85 -6.73 -44.86
C ASN A 26 22.94 -5.40 -44.08
N GLY A 27 21.83 -4.66 -43.93
CA GLY A 27 21.84 -3.40 -43.16
C GLY A 27 20.79 -2.39 -43.58
N VAL A 28 20.83 -1.20 -42.96
CA VAL A 28 19.87 -0.11 -43.16
C VAL A 28 20.59 1.21 -43.41
N ASP A 29 20.05 2.02 -44.33
CA ASP A 29 20.51 3.38 -44.59
C ASP A 29 19.39 4.41 -44.41
N ILE A 30 19.79 5.62 -43.99
CA ILE A 30 18.93 6.80 -44.07
C ILE A 30 19.55 7.77 -45.08
N VAL A 31 18.78 8.21 -46.06
CA VAL A 31 19.21 9.16 -47.11
C VAL A 31 18.29 10.37 -47.09
N ASP A 32 18.83 11.59 -47.19
CA ASP A 32 18.03 12.78 -47.45
C ASP A 32 18.14 13.17 -48.92
N LEU A 33 17.03 13.06 -49.65
CA LEU A 33 17.01 13.39 -51.08
C LEU A 33 17.03 14.91 -51.34
N LYS A 34 17.00 15.77 -50.30
CA LYS A 34 17.24 17.21 -50.45
C LYS A 34 18.71 17.54 -50.70
N LEU A 35 19.63 16.69 -50.25
CA LEU A 35 21.06 16.89 -50.45
C LEU A 35 21.40 16.45 -51.87
N ALA A 36 21.96 17.36 -52.68
CA ALA A 36 22.25 17.16 -54.11
C ALA A 36 23.11 15.92 -54.41
N ASP A 37 23.86 15.42 -53.42
CA ASP A 37 24.74 14.25 -53.57
C ASP A 37 24.06 12.92 -53.21
N CYS A 38 22.79 12.91 -52.76
CA CYS A 38 22.06 11.72 -52.27
C CYS A 38 22.89 10.84 -51.32
N LYS A 39 23.78 11.46 -50.55
CA LYS A 39 24.65 10.74 -49.62
C LYS A 39 23.82 10.24 -48.44
N PRO A 40 24.05 9.01 -47.98
CA PRO A 40 23.40 8.49 -46.79
C PRO A 40 23.82 9.31 -45.57
N ILE A 41 22.83 9.81 -44.83
CA ILE A 41 22.96 10.51 -43.56
C ILE A 41 23.55 9.55 -42.52
N ALA A 42 23.07 8.32 -42.51
CA ALA A 42 23.46 7.28 -41.57
C ALA A 42 23.41 5.92 -42.24
N GLN A 43 24.24 5.01 -41.74
CA GLN A 43 24.38 3.66 -42.25
C GLN A 43 24.60 2.72 -41.07
N LEU A 44 23.88 1.60 -41.06
CA LEU A 44 24.00 0.57 -40.04
C LEU A 44 24.16 -0.79 -40.70
N LYS A 45 25.21 -1.54 -40.37
CA LYS A 45 25.44 -2.87 -40.93
C LYS A 45 24.85 -3.93 -40.00
N SER A 46 24.14 -4.88 -40.59
CA SER A 46 23.56 -6.02 -39.88
C SER A 46 24.01 -7.31 -40.58
N PRO A 47 24.49 -8.34 -39.87
CA PRO A 47 24.41 -8.55 -38.42
C PRO A 47 25.65 -8.09 -37.60
N GLN A 48 26.57 -7.32 -38.17
CA GLN A 48 27.84 -6.97 -37.48
C GLN A 48 27.66 -5.99 -36.31
N ASP A 49 26.89 -4.92 -36.51
CA ASP A 49 26.72 -3.87 -35.49
C ASP A 49 25.43 -4.08 -34.67
N ILE A 50 24.50 -4.88 -35.19
CA ILE A 50 23.18 -5.11 -34.61
C ILE A 50 22.61 -6.46 -35.09
N ALA A 51 21.70 -7.06 -34.32
CA ALA A 51 20.94 -8.26 -34.70
C ALA A 51 20.29 -8.12 -36.09
N LYS A 52 19.90 -9.24 -36.72
CA LYS A 52 19.41 -9.21 -38.11
C LYS A 52 18.14 -8.37 -38.19
N ILE A 53 18.13 -7.37 -39.06
CA ILE A 53 16.96 -6.48 -39.22
C ILE A 53 15.94 -7.20 -40.11
N VAL A 54 14.75 -7.43 -39.55
CA VAL A 54 13.61 -8.10 -40.19
C VAL A 54 12.72 -7.08 -40.90
N ASP A 55 12.47 -5.93 -40.25
CA ASP A 55 11.64 -4.88 -40.84
C ASP A 55 12.02 -3.46 -40.38
N ILE A 56 11.59 -2.45 -41.14
CA ILE A 56 11.84 -1.03 -40.88
C ILE A 56 10.57 -0.17 -40.94
N ASP A 57 10.51 0.84 -40.07
CA ASP A 57 9.48 1.88 -40.06
C ASP A 57 9.99 3.20 -39.44
N TRP A 58 9.13 4.21 -39.34
CA TRP A 58 9.34 5.49 -38.67
C TRP A 58 8.28 5.67 -37.59
N ALA A 59 8.69 5.97 -36.36
CA ALA A 59 7.77 6.39 -35.29
C ALA A 59 7.44 7.88 -35.40
N SER A 60 8.40 8.69 -35.86
CA SER A 60 8.24 10.12 -36.13
C SER A 60 9.21 10.55 -37.25
N ALA A 61 9.20 11.83 -37.64
CA ALA A 61 10.03 12.34 -38.74
C ALA A 61 11.55 12.17 -38.53
N ASP A 62 11.97 12.03 -37.27
CA ASP A 62 13.37 11.95 -36.87
C ASP A 62 13.68 10.68 -36.04
N THR A 63 12.74 9.73 -35.96
CA THR A 63 12.90 8.49 -35.18
C THR A 63 12.63 7.24 -36.03
N PRO A 64 13.65 6.67 -36.69
CA PRO A 64 13.55 5.36 -37.33
C PRO A 64 13.31 4.24 -36.31
N VAL A 65 12.58 3.21 -36.74
CA VAL A 65 12.24 2.02 -35.96
C VAL A 65 12.71 0.78 -36.72
N LEU A 66 13.45 -0.08 -36.04
CA LEU A 66 13.96 -1.33 -36.58
C LEU A 66 13.37 -2.51 -35.81
N ALA A 67 12.77 -3.46 -36.51
CA ALA A 67 12.39 -4.76 -35.95
C ALA A 67 13.50 -5.76 -36.26
N THR A 68 13.95 -6.48 -35.25
CA THR A 68 15.09 -7.40 -35.34
C THR A 68 14.70 -8.83 -34.97
N ASP A 69 15.51 -9.81 -35.41
CA ASP A 69 15.23 -11.24 -35.24
C ASP A 69 15.36 -11.75 -33.79
N ASP A 70 15.97 -10.97 -32.91
CA ASP A 70 16.00 -11.17 -31.46
C ASP A 70 14.70 -10.75 -30.74
N GLY A 71 13.63 -10.46 -31.50
CA GLY A 71 12.32 -10.12 -30.95
C GLY A 71 12.22 -8.70 -30.40
N CYS A 72 13.26 -7.86 -30.58
CA CYS A 72 13.26 -6.48 -30.12
C CYS A 72 12.73 -5.51 -31.18
N ILE A 73 12.11 -4.42 -30.72
CA ILE A 73 11.85 -3.22 -31.53
C ILE A 73 12.79 -2.14 -31.04
N ARG A 74 13.68 -1.68 -31.91
CA ARG A 74 14.69 -0.67 -31.59
C ARG A 74 14.29 0.66 -32.21
N ILE A 75 14.04 1.65 -31.36
CA ILE A 75 13.82 3.03 -31.79
C ILE A 75 15.18 3.70 -31.81
N MET A 76 15.59 4.17 -32.98
CA MET A 76 16.89 4.79 -33.21
C MET A 76 16.79 6.29 -33.45
N ASP A 77 17.92 6.98 -33.30
CA ASP A 77 18.09 8.35 -33.77
C ASP A 77 18.42 8.39 -35.27
N LEU A 78 18.35 9.57 -35.89
CA LEU A 78 18.68 9.76 -37.31
C LEU A 78 20.11 9.35 -37.69
N LYS A 79 21.03 9.33 -36.73
CA LYS A 79 22.42 8.90 -36.96
C LYS A 79 22.59 7.39 -36.85
N LEU A 80 21.53 6.64 -36.50
CA LEU A 80 21.56 5.20 -36.23
C LEU A 80 22.63 4.82 -35.19
N SER A 81 22.85 5.70 -34.21
CA SER A 81 23.91 5.60 -33.20
C SER A 81 23.38 5.30 -31.81
N LEU A 82 22.18 5.79 -31.50
CA LEU A 82 21.50 5.57 -30.24
C LEU A 82 20.29 4.68 -30.49
N CYS A 83 20.05 3.69 -29.63
CA CYS A 83 18.85 2.87 -29.68
C CYS A 83 18.26 2.63 -28.29
N SER A 84 16.93 2.61 -28.19
CA SER A 84 16.26 2.01 -27.03
C SER A 84 16.24 0.50 -27.21
N SER A 85 17.06 -0.24 -26.46
CA SER A 85 17.00 -1.71 -26.42
C SER A 85 17.03 -2.21 -24.98
N SER A 86 16.71 -3.49 -24.74
CA SER A 86 16.64 -4.04 -23.38
C SER A 86 17.96 -3.89 -22.65
N ILE A 87 17.88 -3.47 -21.38
CA ILE A 87 19.03 -3.30 -20.49
C ILE A 87 19.86 -4.59 -20.36
N ASP A 88 19.20 -5.75 -20.45
CA ASP A 88 19.81 -7.07 -20.29
C ASP A 88 20.82 -7.42 -21.39
N ASN A 89 20.73 -6.76 -22.55
CA ASN A 89 21.62 -7.00 -23.69
C ASN A 89 22.87 -6.13 -23.67
N TYR A 90 23.01 -5.22 -22.70
CA TYR A 90 24.17 -4.36 -22.56
C TYR A 90 25.14 -4.89 -21.50
N ALA A 91 26.36 -5.18 -21.91
CA ALA A 91 27.47 -5.34 -20.99
C ALA A 91 27.92 -3.95 -20.53
N TYR A 92 27.53 -3.53 -19.32
CA TYR A 92 28.00 -2.29 -18.72
C TYR A 92 29.44 -2.44 -18.22
N GLU A 93 30.24 -1.37 -18.29
CA GLU A 93 31.60 -1.35 -17.71
C GLU A 93 31.58 -1.62 -16.20
N GLU A 94 30.52 -1.18 -15.53
CA GLU A 94 30.23 -1.51 -14.13
C GLU A 94 28.93 -2.33 -14.06
N PRO A 95 28.91 -3.45 -13.34
CA PRO A 95 27.70 -4.26 -13.20
C PRO A 95 26.62 -3.47 -12.44
N VAL A 96 25.41 -3.41 -12.99
CA VAL A 96 24.27 -2.72 -12.38
C VAL A 96 23.56 -3.68 -11.44
N SER A 97 23.42 -3.29 -10.17
CA SER A 97 22.62 -4.06 -9.20
C SER A 97 21.17 -3.60 -9.20
N CYS A 98 20.27 -4.43 -9.74
CA CYS A 98 18.83 -4.21 -9.66
C CYS A 98 18.06 -5.52 -9.82
N VAL A 99 17.46 -5.97 -8.72
CA VAL A 99 16.68 -7.23 -8.68
C VAL A 99 15.44 -7.15 -9.58
N ALA A 100 14.87 -5.96 -9.76
CA ALA A 100 13.70 -5.75 -10.61
C ALA A 100 13.97 -5.91 -12.12
N PHE A 101 15.24 -5.89 -12.55
CA PHE A 101 15.61 -6.16 -13.95
C PHE A 101 15.78 -7.65 -14.25
N LEU A 102 15.77 -8.52 -13.23
CA LEU A 102 15.81 -9.96 -13.44
C LEU A 102 14.51 -10.47 -14.08
N GLU A 103 14.62 -11.59 -14.80
CA GLU A 103 13.46 -12.30 -15.34
C GLU A 103 12.44 -12.63 -14.22
N CYS A 104 11.15 -12.55 -14.53
CA CYS A 104 10.06 -12.64 -13.54
C CYS A 104 10.16 -13.86 -12.61
N GLU A 105 10.50 -15.04 -13.14
CA GLU A 105 10.67 -16.25 -12.31
C GLU A 105 11.88 -16.15 -11.36
N LEU A 106 12.99 -15.61 -11.87
CA LEU A 106 14.23 -15.44 -11.13
C LEU A 106 14.05 -14.42 -10.00
N ALA A 107 13.37 -13.32 -10.30
CA ALA A 107 13.07 -12.26 -9.35
C ALA A 107 12.13 -12.76 -8.23
N GLN A 108 11.15 -13.61 -8.53
CA GLN A 108 10.29 -14.24 -7.52
C GLN A 108 11.05 -15.23 -6.62
N ARG A 109 11.95 -16.05 -7.18
CA ARG A 109 12.83 -16.92 -6.38
C ARG A 109 13.74 -16.08 -5.48
N MET A 110 14.32 -15.02 -6.02
CA MET A 110 15.18 -14.10 -5.27
C MET A 110 14.41 -13.39 -4.15
N GLN A 111 13.15 -12.98 -4.40
CA GLN A 111 12.28 -12.41 -3.36
C GLN A 111 12.00 -13.41 -2.23
N LEU A 112 11.67 -14.67 -2.55
CA LEU A 112 11.45 -15.72 -1.54
C LEU A 112 12.71 -15.95 -0.70
N ILE A 113 13.88 -15.85 -1.33
CA ILE A 113 15.16 -16.06 -0.67
C ILE A 113 15.48 -14.88 0.27
N LEU A 114 15.36 -13.65 -0.21
CA LEU A 114 15.61 -12.47 0.62
C LEU A 114 14.66 -12.39 1.82
N SER A 115 13.42 -12.85 1.66
CA SER A 115 12.39 -12.83 2.72
C SER A 115 12.48 -13.98 3.72
N ALA A 116 13.01 -15.14 3.31
CA ALA A 116 13.05 -16.32 4.16
C ALA A 116 14.10 -16.24 5.29
N PRO A 117 13.84 -16.85 6.46
CA PRO A 117 14.73 -16.80 7.63
C PRO A 117 15.95 -17.74 7.54
N PHE A 118 16.43 -18.11 6.34
CA PHE A 118 17.52 -19.09 6.21
C PHE A 118 18.90 -18.52 6.54
N TRP A 119 19.12 -17.24 6.23
CA TRP A 119 20.40 -16.58 6.41
C TRP A 119 20.37 -15.74 7.69
N LYS A 120 21.35 -15.96 8.57
CA LYS A 120 21.48 -15.18 9.82
C LYS A 120 22.37 -13.97 9.62
N THR A 121 23.35 -14.08 8.73
CA THR A 121 24.28 -13.01 8.36
C THR A 121 24.25 -12.80 6.85
N PRO A 122 24.47 -11.57 6.36
CA PRO A 122 24.56 -11.29 4.92
C PRO A 122 25.68 -12.10 4.24
N GLU A 123 26.73 -12.48 4.97
CA GLU A 123 27.83 -13.31 4.47
C GLU A 123 27.43 -14.78 4.22
N SER A 124 26.38 -15.27 4.88
CA SER A 124 25.80 -16.61 4.64
C SER A 124 24.87 -16.67 3.43
N LEU A 125 24.59 -15.52 2.80
CA LEU A 125 23.64 -15.39 1.69
C LEU A 125 24.34 -15.74 0.37
N GLN A 126 24.55 -17.03 0.13
CA GLN A 126 24.97 -17.56 -1.16
C GLN A 126 23.91 -18.51 -1.70
N VAL A 127 23.57 -18.34 -2.96
CA VAL A 127 22.59 -19.17 -3.67
C VAL A 127 23.32 -20.29 -4.41
N SER A 128 22.73 -21.47 -4.42
CA SER A 128 23.26 -22.67 -5.07
C SER A 128 22.24 -23.31 -6.02
N CYS A 129 22.66 -24.28 -6.83
CA CYS A 129 21.74 -25.04 -7.69
C CYS A 129 20.69 -25.82 -6.87
N ALA A 130 20.92 -26.07 -5.57
CA ALA A 130 19.95 -26.70 -4.67
C ALA A 130 18.74 -25.80 -4.36
N ASP A 131 18.83 -24.51 -4.67
CA ASP A 131 17.78 -23.51 -4.46
C ASP A 131 16.85 -23.34 -5.68
N GLY A 132 17.04 -24.18 -6.71
CA GLY A 132 16.19 -24.21 -7.90
C GLY A 132 16.65 -23.30 -9.04
N PHE A 133 17.90 -22.82 -9.00
CA PHE A 133 18.50 -22.00 -10.06
C PHE A 133 19.34 -22.86 -11.01
N LYS A 134 19.38 -22.48 -12.29
CA LYS A 134 20.34 -23.04 -13.25
C LYS A 134 21.76 -22.55 -12.95
N GLU A 135 22.77 -23.29 -13.37
CA GLU A 135 24.18 -22.93 -13.11
C GLU A 135 24.55 -21.52 -13.62
N ASP A 136 23.98 -21.11 -14.76
CA ASP A 136 24.19 -19.77 -15.33
C ASP A 136 23.47 -18.68 -14.51
N GLU A 137 22.29 -19.01 -13.96
CA GLU A 137 21.50 -18.11 -13.12
C GLU A 137 22.14 -17.90 -11.74
N VAL A 138 22.79 -18.94 -11.18
CA VAL A 138 23.47 -18.88 -9.88
C VAL A 138 24.58 -17.84 -9.88
N LYS A 139 25.37 -17.75 -10.95
CA LYS A 139 26.44 -16.75 -11.06
C LYS A 139 25.87 -15.34 -11.05
N LEU A 140 24.85 -15.10 -11.90
CA LEU A 140 24.17 -13.81 -12.00
C LEU A 140 23.56 -13.37 -10.64
N VAL A 141 22.86 -14.28 -9.96
CA VAL A 141 22.21 -13.99 -8.68
C VAL A 141 23.24 -13.71 -7.58
N ASN A 142 24.32 -14.49 -7.51
CA ASN A 142 25.37 -14.26 -6.51
C ASN A 142 26.16 -12.97 -6.76
N GLU A 143 26.38 -12.60 -8.03
CA GLU A 143 26.93 -11.29 -8.39
C GLU A 143 26.00 -10.17 -7.92
N GLN A 144 24.70 -10.27 -8.19
CA GLN A 144 23.68 -9.31 -7.71
C GLN A 144 23.66 -9.20 -6.18
N LEU A 145 23.76 -10.33 -5.46
CA LEU A 145 23.84 -10.37 -4.00
C LEU A 145 25.10 -9.70 -3.47
N SER A 146 26.25 -9.92 -4.11
CA SER A 146 27.53 -9.33 -3.70
C SER A 146 27.56 -7.80 -3.86
N MET A 147 26.81 -7.27 -4.83
CA MET A 147 26.71 -5.83 -5.08
C MET A 147 25.70 -5.12 -4.17
N MET A 148 24.79 -5.87 -3.53
CA MET A 148 23.83 -5.28 -2.62
C MET A 148 24.51 -4.75 -1.35
N ARG A 149 24.14 -3.53 -0.96
CA ARG A 149 24.68 -2.90 0.24
C ARG A 149 24.30 -3.70 1.48
N THR A 150 25.28 -3.96 2.35
CA THR A 150 25.09 -4.68 3.61
C THR A 150 24.01 -4.04 4.49
N GLU A 151 23.87 -2.71 4.44
CA GLU A 151 22.83 -1.96 5.17
C GLU A 151 21.40 -2.33 4.79
N VAL A 152 21.19 -2.86 3.57
CA VAL A 152 19.89 -3.37 3.12
C VAL A 152 19.64 -4.77 3.68
N LEU A 153 20.69 -5.54 3.93
CA LEU A 153 20.59 -6.93 4.39
C LEU A 153 20.83 -7.09 5.90
N SER A 154 21.20 -6.04 6.63
CA SER A 154 21.32 -6.08 8.09
C SER A 154 20.75 -4.83 8.76
N SER A 155 20.32 -4.98 10.01
CA SER A 155 20.01 -3.86 10.90
C SER A 155 21.21 -3.59 11.81
N ARG A 156 21.34 -2.34 12.29
CA ARG A 156 22.35 -1.97 13.30
C ARG A 156 22.11 -2.68 14.64
N ASP A 157 20.88 -3.12 14.91
CA ASP A 157 20.43 -3.62 16.20
C ASP A 157 20.36 -5.16 16.30
N GLY A 158 20.80 -5.90 15.27
CA GLY A 158 20.82 -7.37 15.27
C GLY A 158 20.27 -8.03 14.00
N PRO A 159 20.02 -9.35 14.01
CA PRO A 159 19.47 -10.06 12.86
C PRO A 159 18.07 -9.55 12.53
N LEU A 160 17.79 -9.33 11.24
CA LEU A 160 16.49 -8.87 10.77
C LEU A 160 15.41 -9.92 11.05
N LYS A 161 14.26 -9.48 11.56
CA LYS A 161 13.03 -10.27 11.68
C LYS A 161 12.45 -10.57 10.30
N VAL A 162 11.61 -11.60 10.18
CA VAL A 162 11.00 -12.00 8.90
C VAL A 162 10.20 -10.86 8.28
N ALA A 163 9.40 -10.12 9.07
CA ALA A 163 8.61 -9.00 8.54
C ALA A 163 9.50 -7.88 7.95
N ASP A 164 10.60 -7.53 8.63
CA ASP A 164 11.57 -6.54 8.15
C ASP A 164 12.28 -7.01 6.87
N ARG A 165 12.64 -8.30 6.79
CA ARG A 165 13.23 -8.89 5.57
C ARG A 165 12.27 -8.80 4.40
N CYS A 166 10.99 -9.13 4.62
CA CYS A 166 9.96 -9.08 3.59
C CYS A 166 9.72 -7.64 3.10
N LEU A 167 9.72 -6.66 4.00
CA LEU A 167 9.59 -5.25 3.64
C LEU A 167 10.76 -4.76 2.77
N ARG A 168 12.00 -5.11 3.15
CA ARG A 168 13.19 -4.73 2.39
C ARG A 168 13.26 -5.43 1.04
N ALA A 169 12.87 -6.71 0.98
CA ALA A 169 12.72 -7.43 -0.29
C ALA A 169 11.69 -6.75 -1.20
N ALA A 170 10.56 -6.29 -0.66
CA ALA A 170 9.54 -5.57 -1.43
C ALA A 170 10.07 -4.24 -2.00
N TRP A 171 10.88 -3.50 -1.23
CA TRP A 171 11.56 -2.28 -1.74
C TRP A 171 12.54 -2.57 -2.87
N LEU A 172 13.35 -3.63 -2.74
CA LEU A 172 14.30 -4.04 -3.78
C LEU A 172 13.60 -4.42 -5.10
N MET A 173 12.39 -4.97 -5.00
CA MET A 173 11.55 -5.35 -6.13
C MET A 173 10.72 -4.20 -6.72
N GLY A 174 10.56 -3.10 -5.99
CA GLY A 174 9.66 -2.00 -6.37
C GLY A 174 8.17 -2.35 -6.30
N ASP A 175 7.78 -3.39 -5.53
CA ASP A 175 6.37 -3.79 -5.39
C ASP A 175 5.69 -3.01 -4.27
N GLN A 176 5.00 -1.94 -4.63
CA GLN A 176 4.27 -1.08 -3.69
C GLN A 176 3.22 -1.84 -2.87
N ALA A 177 2.53 -2.82 -3.47
CA ALA A 177 1.46 -3.54 -2.76
C ALA A 177 2.04 -4.41 -1.64
N SER A 178 3.19 -5.04 -1.89
CA SER A 178 3.93 -5.78 -0.86
C SER A 178 4.53 -4.87 0.20
N VAL A 179 5.00 -3.67 -0.18
CA VAL A 179 5.49 -2.66 0.78
C VAL A 179 4.39 -2.25 1.74
N ASP A 180 3.20 -1.91 1.22
CA ASP A 180 2.05 -1.53 2.03
C ASP A 180 1.65 -2.66 2.98
N PHE A 181 1.61 -3.91 2.47
CA PHE A 181 1.30 -5.09 3.26
C PHE A 181 2.27 -5.33 4.41
N TRP A 182 3.57 -5.36 4.14
CA TRP A 182 4.56 -5.66 5.17
C TRP A 182 4.76 -4.51 6.16
N THR A 183 4.58 -3.26 5.74
CA THR A 183 4.61 -2.10 6.66
C THR A 183 3.48 -2.19 7.68
N VAL A 184 2.27 -2.53 7.23
CA VAL A 184 1.09 -2.65 8.12
C VAL A 184 1.18 -3.93 8.95
N ALA A 185 1.62 -5.05 8.36
CA ALA A 185 1.76 -6.31 9.07
C ALA A 185 2.80 -6.23 10.20
N ASP A 186 4.00 -5.69 9.95
CA ASP A 186 5.04 -5.54 10.98
C ASP A 186 4.54 -4.70 12.17
N TYR A 187 3.90 -3.55 11.89
CA TYR A 187 3.32 -2.70 12.93
C TYR A 187 2.29 -3.45 13.78
N TYR A 188 1.31 -4.11 13.15
CA TYR A 188 0.23 -4.77 13.87
C TYR A 188 0.65 -6.07 14.58
N ILE A 189 1.67 -6.77 14.09
CA ILE A 189 2.28 -7.90 14.81
C ILE A 189 2.96 -7.40 16.09
N ARG A 190 3.71 -6.29 16.03
CA ARG A 190 4.34 -5.69 17.22
C ARG A 190 3.30 -5.19 18.22
N VAL A 191 2.21 -4.58 17.75
CA VAL A 191 1.08 -4.17 18.61
C VAL A 191 0.48 -5.39 19.31
N ALA A 192 0.23 -6.48 18.58
CA ALA A 192 -0.33 -7.70 19.15
C ALA A 192 0.58 -8.32 20.23
N ALA A 193 1.90 -8.36 19.98
CA ALA A 193 2.87 -8.86 20.96
C ALA A 193 2.89 -7.99 22.25
N LEU A 194 2.81 -6.67 22.12
CA LEU A 194 2.74 -5.79 23.28
C LEU A 194 1.43 -5.94 24.08
N ASP A 195 0.31 -6.21 23.41
CA ASP A 195 -0.98 -6.43 24.07
C ASP A 195 -1.03 -7.77 24.83
N THR A 196 -0.27 -8.78 24.40
CA THR A 196 -0.10 -10.04 25.16
C THR A 196 0.77 -9.90 26.40
N ASN A 197 1.73 -8.97 26.39
CA ASN A 197 2.65 -8.73 27.50
C ASN A 197 2.10 -7.89 28.65
N LYS A 198 0.95 -7.22 28.49
CA LYS A 198 0.36 -6.42 29.57
C LYS A 198 -0.19 -7.34 30.68
N PRO A 199 0.17 -7.10 31.96
CA PRO A 199 -0.37 -7.87 33.07
C PRO A 199 -1.90 -7.75 33.13
N LYS A 200 -2.58 -8.87 33.41
CA LYS A 200 -4.04 -9.02 33.41
C LYS A 200 -4.79 -8.04 34.34
N ASP A 201 -4.09 -7.34 35.23
CA ASP A 201 -4.67 -6.33 36.14
C ASP A 201 -5.11 -5.04 35.45
N GLU A 202 -4.59 -4.69 34.26
CA GLU A 202 -5.08 -3.54 33.48
C GLU A 202 -6.29 -3.87 32.59
N LYS A 203 -6.49 -5.16 32.26
CA LYS A 203 -7.74 -5.60 31.60
C LYS A 203 -8.94 -5.40 32.54
N SER A 204 -8.76 -5.53 33.85
CA SER A 204 -9.81 -5.23 34.83
C SER A 204 -10.04 -3.74 35.06
N LYS A 205 -9.04 -2.86 34.94
CA LYS A 205 -9.26 -1.40 35.08
C LYS A 205 -10.01 -0.80 33.88
N ASN A 206 -9.80 -1.32 32.67
CA ASN A 206 -10.59 -0.94 31.50
C ASN A 206 -11.98 -1.61 31.47
N ALA A 207 -12.17 -2.74 32.17
CA ALA A 207 -13.49 -3.37 32.34
C ALA A 207 -14.32 -2.78 33.51
N LEU A 208 -13.69 -2.18 34.53
CA LEU A 208 -14.38 -1.64 35.71
C LEU A 208 -15.00 -0.24 35.54
N PHE A 209 -14.86 0.40 34.37
CA PHE A 209 -15.66 1.60 34.04
C PHE A 209 -17.04 1.25 33.43
N HIS A 210 -17.38 -0.04 33.35
CA HIS A 210 -18.73 -0.49 33.00
C HIS A 210 -19.59 -0.75 34.22
N THR A 211 -19.92 0.30 34.96
CA THR A 211 -21.21 0.42 35.66
C THR A 211 -21.39 1.87 36.08
N GLU A 212 -22.43 2.51 35.51
CA GLU A 212 -23.04 3.76 36.00
C GLU A 212 -22.12 4.98 36.07
N SER A 213 -21.89 5.62 34.92
CA SER A 213 -21.70 7.06 34.89
C SER A 213 -22.37 7.68 33.67
N THR A 214 -23.60 8.14 33.90
CA THR A 214 -24.29 9.12 33.08
C THR A 214 -23.57 10.45 33.27
N CYS A 215 -22.58 10.78 32.44
CA CYS A 215 -22.14 12.15 32.12
C CYS A 215 -20.84 12.13 31.30
N ALA A 216 -20.90 12.71 30.09
CA ALA A 216 -19.81 13.01 29.15
C ALA A 216 -18.94 11.81 28.66
N PRO A 217 -18.91 11.53 27.33
CA PRO A 217 -17.80 10.75 26.78
C PRO A 217 -16.56 11.65 26.85
N ASP A 218 -15.66 11.41 27.80
CA ASP A 218 -14.34 12.05 27.78
C ASP A 218 -13.56 11.44 26.60
N LEU A 219 -13.72 12.05 25.43
CA LEU A 219 -13.24 11.58 24.12
C LEU A 219 -11.72 11.67 23.95
N LYS A 220 -10.98 12.07 25.00
CA LYS A 220 -9.53 12.18 25.02
C LYS A 220 -8.90 10.80 25.08
N ARG A 221 -8.73 10.20 23.90
CA ARG A 221 -7.99 8.94 23.76
C ARG A 221 -6.54 9.15 24.19
N THR A 222 -5.96 8.13 24.78
CA THR A 222 -4.54 8.06 25.12
C THR A 222 -3.83 7.06 24.19
N PRO A 223 -2.52 7.25 23.91
CA PRO A 223 -1.78 6.29 23.10
C PRO A 223 -1.72 4.95 23.82
N ARG A 224 -2.20 3.88 23.18
CA ARG A 224 -2.15 2.51 23.76
C ARG A 224 -0.73 1.98 23.91
N HIS A 225 0.18 2.40 23.01
CA HIS A 225 1.57 1.99 22.94
C HIS A 225 2.45 3.20 22.61
N PRO A 226 2.90 3.99 23.59
CA PRO A 226 3.73 5.17 23.35
C PRO A 226 5.14 4.82 22.84
N GLU A 227 5.58 3.57 23.02
CA GLU A 227 6.90 3.08 22.62
C GLU A 227 7.00 2.77 21.12
N LEU A 228 5.87 2.57 20.44
CA LEU A 228 5.83 2.29 19.01
C LEU A 228 5.48 3.57 18.23
N PRO A 229 6.27 3.94 17.20
CA PRO A 229 5.89 5.04 16.31
C PRO A 229 4.61 4.64 15.55
N PRO A 230 3.65 5.56 15.39
CA PRO A 230 2.43 5.27 14.63
C PRO A 230 2.76 5.05 13.15
N LEU A 231 1.84 4.38 12.45
CA LEU A 231 1.89 4.30 10.99
C LEU A 231 1.90 5.71 10.37
N ASP A 232 2.58 5.84 9.23
CA ASP A 232 2.66 7.10 8.49
C ASP A 232 1.27 7.54 8.00
N THR A 233 1.12 8.84 7.75
CA THR A 233 -0.09 9.53 7.27
C THR A 233 -0.63 8.99 5.94
N CYS A 234 0.17 8.29 5.14
CA CYS A 234 -0.33 7.61 3.95
C CYS A 234 -1.25 6.40 4.28
N TYR A 235 -1.16 5.87 5.50
CA TYR A 235 -1.97 4.75 5.99
C TYR A 235 -3.13 5.20 6.90
N ASP A 236 -3.63 6.44 6.74
CA ASP A 236 -4.72 7.06 7.50
C ASP A 236 -5.78 6.04 7.99
N VAL A 237 -6.48 5.35 7.06
CA VAL A 237 -7.58 4.44 7.41
C VAL A 237 -7.12 3.18 8.14
N LEU A 238 -5.84 2.88 8.16
CA LEU A 238 -5.24 1.72 8.80
C LEU A 238 -4.59 2.06 10.14
N CYS A 239 -4.38 3.32 10.50
CA CYS A 239 -3.83 3.72 11.80
C CYS A 239 -4.75 3.34 12.98
N ASP A 240 -4.18 3.23 14.18
CA ASP A 240 -4.98 3.10 15.39
C ASP A 240 -5.89 4.31 15.62
N ALA A 241 -6.96 4.12 16.39
CA ALA A 241 -7.98 5.14 16.56
C ALA A 241 -7.43 6.41 17.25
N TYR A 242 -6.46 6.29 18.16
CA TYR A 242 -5.86 7.44 18.82
C TYR A 242 -5.05 8.30 17.84
N SER A 243 -4.10 7.69 17.11
CA SER A 243 -3.27 8.40 16.13
C SER A 243 -4.13 9.02 15.02
N TYR A 244 -5.16 8.31 14.58
CA TYR A 244 -6.11 8.82 13.59
C TYR A 244 -6.84 10.07 14.08
N GLN A 245 -7.44 10.02 15.28
CA GLN A 245 -8.16 11.16 15.86
C GLN A 245 -7.22 12.36 16.05
N LYS A 246 -5.99 12.13 16.53
CA LYS A 246 -4.97 13.16 16.68
C LYS A 246 -4.66 13.85 15.35
N GLN A 247 -4.41 13.10 14.28
CA GLN A 247 -4.17 13.65 12.95
C GLN A 247 -5.38 14.44 12.43
N GLN A 248 -6.61 13.97 12.68
CA GLN A 248 -7.81 14.72 12.30
C GLN A 248 -7.96 16.02 13.09
N LEU A 249 -7.64 16.03 14.38
CA LEU A 249 -7.64 17.23 15.21
C LEU A 249 -6.58 18.25 14.75
N GLU A 250 -5.35 17.81 14.46
CA GLU A 250 -4.30 18.66 13.91
C GLU A 250 -4.72 19.26 12.56
N ARG A 251 -5.38 18.47 11.71
CA ARG A 251 -5.91 18.91 10.43
C ARG A 251 -6.99 19.99 10.62
N VAL A 252 -7.90 19.81 11.58
CA VAL A 252 -8.94 20.80 11.91
C VAL A 252 -8.32 22.07 12.48
N TRP A 253 -7.32 21.95 13.34
CA TRP A 253 -6.57 23.09 13.88
C TRP A 253 -5.92 23.93 12.78
N MET A 254 -5.30 23.28 11.77
CA MET A 254 -4.76 23.97 10.60
C MET A 254 -5.85 24.70 9.78
N TYR A 255 -7.04 24.09 9.64
CA TYR A 255 -8.16 24.74 8.97
C TYR A 255 -8.72 25.91 9.77
N GLU A 256 -8.72 25.82 11.10
CA GLU A 256 -9.15 26.88 12.01
C GLU A 256 -8.22 28.10 11.96
N TRP A 257 -6.90 27.87 11.87
CA TRP A 257 -5.92 28.96 11.70
C TRP A 257 -6.13 29.73 10.39
N LYS A 258 -6.45 29.02 9.31
CA LYS A 258 -6.62 29.60 7.97
C LYS A 258 -8.06 30.08 7.69
N ARG A 259 -8.88 30.29 8.74
CA ARG A 259 -10.26 30.80 8.57
C ARG A 259 -10.24 32.19 7.93
N GLY A 260 -11.13 32.39 6.96
CA GLY A 260 -11.34 33.67 6.28
C GLY A 260 -12.81 33.91 5.95
N ASP A 261 -13.52 32.87 5.54
CA ASP A 261 -14.94 32.94 5.17
C ASP A 261 -15.85 32.23 6.18
N TYR A 262 -17.09 32.71 6.31
CA TYR A 262 -18.12 32.08 7.15
C TYR A 262 -18.37 30.60 6.79
N GLN A 263 -18.41 30.26 5.49
CA GLN A 263 -18.58 28.87 5.04
C GLN A 263 -17.44 27.96 5.50
N HIS A 264 -16.22 28.51 5.60
CA HIS A 264 -15.07 27.78 6.10
C HIS A 264 -15.17 27.58 7.61
N THR A 265 -15.57 28.62 8.36
CA THR A 265 -15.86 28.52 9.81
C THR A 265 -16.93 27.47 10.09
N LYS A 266 -18.02 27.46 9.31
CA LYS A 266 -19.09 26.45 9.42
C LYS A 266 -18.56 25.03 9.27
N ARG A 267 -17.73 24.75 8.25
CA ARG A 267 -17.12 23.43 8.04
C ARG A 267 -16.18 23.03 9.18
N VAL A 268 -15.45 23.97 9.76
CA VAL A 268 -14.59 23.73 10.93
C VAL A 268 -15.44 23.36 12.14
N VAL A 269 -16.50 24.11 12.43
CA VAL A 269 -17.45 23.82 13.52
C VAL A 269 -18.06 22.43 13.36
N GLU A 270 -18.53 22.08 12.16
CA GLU A 270 -19.10 20.77 11.87
C GLU A 270 -18.11 19.63 12.18
N ARG A 271 -16.83 19.80 11.82
CA ARG A 271 -15.79 18.81 12.11
C ARG A 271 -15.43 18.73 13.60
N LEU A 272 -15.39 19.85 14.31
CA LEU A 272 -15.15 19.89 15.76
C LEU A 272 -16.25 19.15 16.52
N ILE A 273 -17.52 19.35 16.15
CA ILE A 273 -18.66 18.63 16.73
C ILE A 273 -18.50 17.12 16.53
N LEU A 274 -18.15 16.68 15.32
CA LEU A 274 -17.97 15.27 15.03
C LEU A 274 -16.77 14.67 15.77
N LEU A 275 -15.69 15.44 15.99
CA LEU A 275 -14.51 15.01 16.75
C LEU A 275 -14.71 15.01 18.27
N GLY A 276 -15.83 15.56 18.75
CA GLY A 276 -16.13 15.66 20.19
C GLY A 276 -15.64 16.94 20.87
N GLU A 277 -15.01 17.86 20.13
CA GLU A 277 -14.52 19.15 20.64
C GLU A 277 -15.65 20.18 20.71
N THR A 278 -16.67 19.90 21.52
CA THR A 278 -17.90 20.69 21.60
C THR A 278 -17.67 22.09 22.16
N ASP A 279 -16.77 22.24 23.12
CA ASP A 279 -16.49 23.54 23.76
C ASP A 279 -15.87 24.51 22.74
N ARG A 280 -14.91 24.03 21.96
CA ARG A 280 -14.28 24.81 20.90
C ARG A 280 -15.27 25.12 19.77
N ALA A 281 -16.12 24.16 19.41
CA ALA A 281 -17.19 24.39 18.43
C ALA A 281 -18.16 25.51 18.89
N VAL A 282 -18.53 25.53 20.17
CA VAL A 282 -19.38 26.59 20.76
C VAL A 282 -18.70 27.95 20.70
N GLN A 283 -17.41 28.03 21.05
CA GLN A 283 -16.65 29.28 20.95
C GLN A 283 -16.68 29.85 19.53
N LEU A 284 -16.40 29.01 18.51
CA LEU A 284 -16.40 29.45 17.12
C LEU A 284 -17.80 29.87 16.60
N LEU A 285 -18.88 29.28 17.12
CA LEU A 285 -20.24 29.69 16.77
C LEU A 285 -20.59 31.07 17.36
N LEU A 286 -20.12 31.37 18.56
CA LEU A 286 -20.35 32.64 19.25
C LEU A 286 -19.45 33.79 18.73
N GLU A 287 -18.38 33.49 17.99
CA GLU A 287 -17.56 34.47 17.25
C GLU A 287 -18.30 35.10 16.05
N THR A 288 -19.48 34.58 15.68
CA THR A 288 -20.25 35.10 14.55
C THR A 288 -20.77 36.51 14.84
N ASP A 289 -20.55 37.45 13.91
CA ASP A 289 -21.02 38.84 14.04
C ASP A 289 -22.55 38.93 14.09
N LEU A 290 -23.07 39.89 14.88
CA LEU A 290 -24.51 40.16 15.01
C LEU A 290 -25.19 40.52 13.69
N ASP A 291 -24.45 41.12 12.76
CA ASP A 291 -24.94 41.56 11.45
C ASP A 291 -25.06 40.39 10.44
N ASN A 292 -24.54 39.22 10.78
CA ASN A 292 -24.61 38.04 9.93
C ASN A 292 -26.00 37.39 10.00
N GLN A 293 -26.59 37.07 8.84
CA GLN A 293 -27.89 36.40 8.74
C GLN A 293 -27.96 35.07 9.50
N ASN A 294 -26.82 34.39 9.70
CA ASN A 294 -26.75 33.11 10.39
C ASN A 294 -26.47 33.21 11.90
N TYR A 295 -26.32 34.42 12.46
CA TYR A 295 -26.03 34.63 13.88
C TYR A 295 -27.05 33.91 14.79
N TYR A 296 -28.34 34.09 14.50
CA TYR A 296 -29.41 33.48 15.30
C TYR A 296 -29.38 31.94 15.25
N THR A 297 -29.11 31.36 14.08
CA THR A 297 -29.01 29.90 13.93
C THR A 297 -27.79 29.34 14.63
N ASP A 298 -26.67 30.05 14.61
CA ASP A 298 -25.42 29.63 15.24
C ASP A 298 -25.50 29.76 16.77
N ALA A 299 -26.13 30.82 17.28
CA ALA A 299 -26.42 30.98 18.70
C ALA A 299 -27.33 29.87 19.25
N ILE A 300 -28.40 29.51 18.52
CA ILE A 300 -29.25 28.37 18.91
C ILE A 300 -28.48 27.06 18.86
N LYS A 301 -27.66 26.86 17.83
CA LYS A 301 -26.83 25.64 17.69
C LYS A 301 -25.84 25.53 18.86
N ALA A 302 -25.22 26.63 19.27
CA ALA A 302 -24.33 26.70 20.43
C ALA A 302 -25.07 26.34 21.73
N CYS A 303 -26.26 26.91 21.96
CA CYS A 303 -27.12 26.58 23.10
C CYS A 303 -27.56 25.11 23.11
N LEU A 304 -27.88 24.55 21.94
CA LEU A 304 -28.24 23.14 21.83
C LEU A 304 -27.06 22.24 22.19
N ILE A 305 -25.87 22.52 21.68
CA ILE A 305 -24.65 21.74 21.96
C ILE A 305 -24.32 21.77 23.46
N SER A 306 -24.43 22.93 24.12
CA SER A 306 -24.10 23.06 25.54
C SER A 306 -25.12 22.40 26.47
N THR A 307 -26.38 22.24 26.04
CA THR A 307 -27.47 21.69 26.87
C THR A 307 -27.75 20.20 26.63
N ILE A 308 -27.32 19.66 25.48
CA ILE A 308 -27.68 18.33 24.99
C ILE A 308 -27.33 17.17 25.93
N GLN A 309 -26.30 17.33 26.75
CA GLN A 309 -25.79 16.27 27.61
C GLN A 309 -26.65 16.02 28.87
N SER A 310 -27.67 16.86 29.12
CA SER A 310 -28.34 16.93 30.43
C SER A 310 -29.67 16.18 30.56
N THR A 311 -30.40 15.87 29.48
CA THR A 311 -31.78 15.33 29.59
C THR A 311 -32.12 14.20 28.61
N GLY A 312 -32.63 13.07 29.12
CA GLY A 312 -33.01 11.90 28.31
C GLY A 312 -34.19 12.13 27.36
N ALA A 313 -35.15 12.99 27.72
CA ALA A 313 -36.28 13.35 26.86
C ALA A 313 -35.85 14.14 25.61
N ALA A 314 -34.84 15.02 25.74
CA ALA A 314 -34.27 15.75 24.62
C ALA A 314 -33.59 14.80 23.63
N GLN A 315 -32.87 13.78 24.12
CA GLN A 315 -32.18 12.81 23.25
C GLN A 315 -33.15 12.04 22.32
N SER A 316 -34.34 11.68 22.79
CA SER A 316 -35.36 11.01 21.97
C SER A 316 -35.88 11.90 20.86
N THR A 317 -36.15 13.17 21.17
CA THR A 317 -36.61 14.17 20.20
C THR A 317 -35.52 14.46 19.16
N ILE A 318 -34.27 14.62 19.60
CA ILE A 318 -33.11 14.84 18.73
C ILE A 318 -32.89 13.65 17.79
N LYS A 319 -33.01 12.41 18.30
CA LYS A 319 -32.92 11.21 17.45
C LYS A 319 -33.98 11.24 16.34
N LEU A 320 -35.22 11.62 16.66
CA LEU A 320 -36.30 11.72 15.68
C LEU A 320 -36.03 12.80 14.62
N VAL A 321 -35.56 13.98 15.05
CA VAL A 321 -35.16 15.05 14.13
C VAL A 321 -34.01 14.61 13.24
N ALA A 322 -33.01 13.93 13.80
CA ALA A 322 -31.87 13.41 13.06
C ALA A 322 -32.30 12.40 11.98
N THR A 323 -33.17 11.45 12.32
CA THR A 323 -33.68 10.47 11.35
C THR A 323 -34.48 11.13 10.22
N ASN A 324 -35.27 12.15 10.54
CA ASN A 324 -36.02 12.90 9.54
C ASN A 324 -35.10 13.70 8.60
N LEU A 325 -34.03 14.29 9.12
CA LEU A 325 -33.04 15.00 8.30
C LEU A 325 -32.31 14.05 7.34
N ILE A 326 -31.91 12.88 7.84
CA ILE A 326 -31.26 11.84 7.02
C ILE A 326 -32.21 11.37 5.91
N ALA A 327 -33.49 11.11 6.24
CA ALA A 327 -34.50 10.71 5.25
C ALA A 327 -34.72 11.79 4.16
N ASN A 328 -34.59 13.07 4.51
CA ASN A 328 -34.70 14.20 3.59
C ASN A 328 -33.38 14.53 2.84
N GLY A 329 -32.36 13.67 2.93
CA GLY A 329 -31.09 13.82 2.21
C GLY A 329 -30.03 14.68 2.91
N LYS A 330 -30.33 15.24 4.08
CA LYS A 330 -29.37 16.00 4.92
C LYS A 330 -28.67 15.06 5.91
N ILE A 331 -27.85 14.17 5.35
CA ILE A 331 -27.26 13.04 6.08
C ILE A 331 -26.32 13.52 7.20
N TRP A 332 -25.43 14.48 6.90
CA TRP A 332 -24.41 14.93 7.84
C TRP A 332 -24.96 15.72 9.02
N GLU A 333 -25.99 16.53 8.81
CA GLU A 333 -26.66 17.25 9.89
C GLU A 333 -27.35 16.29 10.85
N GLY A 334 -27.98 15.22 10.33
CA GLY A 334 -28.54 14.17 11.16
C GLY A 334 -27.47 13.36 11.90
N VAL A 335 -26.36 13.02 11.23
CA VAL A 335 -25.23 12.31 11.87
C VAL A 335 -24.59 13.14 12.98
N GLN A 336 -24.42 14.46 12.80
CA GLN A 336 -23.93 15.37 13.85
C GLN A 336 -24.82 15.31 15.09
N LEU A 337 -26.14 15.37 14.92
CA LEU A 337 -27.10 15.26 16.01
C LEU A 337 -27.02 13.88 16.72
N LEU A 338 -26.82 12.80 15.97
CA LEU A 338 -26.62 11.47 16.53
C LEU A 338 -25.31 11.36 17.33
N CYS A 339 -24.22 11.98 16.87
CA CYS A 339 -22.96 12.05 17.60
C CYS A 339 -23.09 12.84 18.90
N LEU A 340 -23.79 13.98 18.87
CA LEU A 340 -24.02 14.83 20.05
C LEU A 340 -24.79 14.11 21.17
N ILE A 341 -25.70 13.19 20.85
CA ILE A 341 -26.43 12.38 21.84
C ILE A 341 -25.72 11.07 22.21
N GLY A 342 -24.48 10.86 21.79
CA GLY A 342 -23.71 9.63 22.06
C GLY A 342 -24.16 8.40 21.26
N LYS A 343 -24.94 8.59 20.18
CA LYS A 343 -25.40 7.51 19.27
C LYS A 343 -24.65 7.53 17.93
N GLY A 344 -23.34 7.78 17.97
CA GLY A 344 -22.52 7.86 16.76
C GLY A 344 -22.50 6.56 15.93
N LEU A 345 -22.67 5.39 16.57
CA LEU A 345 -22.74 4.10 15.88
C LEU A 345 -23.97 4.02 14.95
N ASP A 346 -25.12 4.52 15.41
CA ASP A 346 -26.33 4.63 14.57
C ASP A 346 -26.03 5.55 13.36
N GLY A 347 -25.31 6.65 13.58
CA GLY A 347 -24.84 7.54 12.51
C GLY A 347 -23.97 6.82 11.47
N CYS A 348 -23.01 5.99 11.92
CA CYS A 348 -22.19 5.17 11.03
C CYS A 348 -23.02 4.16 10.24
N ARG A 349 -24.06 3.55 10.84
CA ARG A 349 -24.97 2.63 10.17
C ARG A 349 -25.74 3.31 9.04
N TYR A 350 -26.23 4.53 9.26
CA TYR A 350 -26.84 5.32 8.20
C TYR A 350 -25.83 5.68 7.10
N LEU A 351 -24.62 6.14 7.44
CA LEU A 351 -23.59 6.42 6.43
C LEU A 351 -23.29 5.19 5.55
N MET A 352 -23.19 4.00 6.14
CA MET A 352 -23.02 2.75 5.40
C MET A 352 -24.22 2.44 4.48
N SER A 353 -25.46 2.65 4.92
CA SER A 353 -26.64 2.41 4.07
C SER A 353 -26.74 3.36 2.89
N TYR A 354 -26.22 4.59 3.03
CA TYR A 354 -26.10 5.56 1.92
C TYR A 354 -24.80 5.41 1.11
N ASN A 355 -24.09 4.29 1.26
CA ASN A 355 -22.84 3.97 0.55
C ASN A 355 -21.67 4.94 0.83
N GLN A 356 -21.73 5.69 1.94
CA GLN A 356 -20.68 6.61 2.39
C GLN A 356 -19.72 5.91 3.37
N TRP A 357 -19.04 4.88 2.89
CA TRP A 357 -18.23 4.01 3.74
C TRP A 357 -16.97 4.66 4.31
N GLN A 358 -16.22 5.44 3.51
CA GLN A 358 -15.04 6.14 4.03
C GLN A 358 -15.42 7.13 5.12
N SER A 359 -16.56 7.80 4.96
CA SER A 359 -17.13 8.71 5.95
C SER A 359 -17.53 7.99 7.25
N ALA A 360 -18.11 6.80 7.15
CA ALA A 360 -18.43 5.98 8.31
C ALA A 360 -17.17 5.55 9.08
N VAL A 361 -16.11 5.12 8.38
CA VAL A 361 -14.85 4.74 9.02
C VAL A 361 -14.14 5.95 9.62
N TRP A 362 -14.15 7.09 8.94
CA TRP A 362 -13.63 8.35 9.48
C TRP A 362 -14.31 8.70 10.80
N LEU A 363 -15.65 8.65 10.84
CA LEU A 363 -16.41 8.97 12.05
C LEU A 363 -16.15 7.96 13.17
N ALA A 364 -16.14 6.66 12.83
CA ALA A 364 -15.88 5.60 13.79
C ALA A 364 -14.51 5.77 14.44
N LYS A 365 -13.46 5.89 13.62
CA LYS A 365 -12.10 6.12 14.10
C LYS A 365 -11.89 7.48 14.73
N SER A 366 -12.78 8.45 14.57
CA SER A 366 -12.63 9.78 15.19
C SER A 366 -13.32 9.86 16.56
N THR A 367 -14.45 9.18 16.73
CA THR A 367 -15.39 9.52 17.82
C THR A 367 -15.85 8.30 18.62
N LEU A 368 -15.91 7.11 18.01
CA LEU A 368 -16.54 5.95 18.65
C LEU A 368 -15.62 5.23 19.66
N SER A 369 -16.20 4.39 20.49
CA SER A 369 -15.44 3.45 21.31
C SER A 369 -14.68 2.43 20.43
N PRO A 370 -13.64 1.76 20.93
CA PRO A 370 -12.88 0.79 20.13
C PRO A 370 -13.72 -0.39 19.64
N ASP A 371 -14.69 -0.84 20.43
CA ASP A 371 -15.56 -1.97 20.08
C ASP A 371 -16.54 -1.61 18.95
N GLU A 372 -17.13 -0.42 19.04
CA GLU A 372 -17.98 0.13 17.98
C GLU A 372 -17.18 0.41 16.70
N THR A 373 -15.96 0.91 16.84
CA THR A 373 -15.04 1.11 15.71
C THR A 373 -14.74 -0.21 15.01
N TYR A 374 -14.48 -1.27 15.78
CA TYR A 374 -14.27 -2.61 15.23
C TYR A 374 -15.48 -3.11 14.44
N GLU A 375 -16.72 -2.90 14.92
CA GLU A 375 -17.93 -3.29 14.18
C GLU A 375 -18.00 -2.62 12.80
N VAL A 376 -17.74 -1.31 12.74
CA VAL A 376 -17.80 -0.52 11.50
C VAL A 376 -16.69 -0.92 10.53
N VAL A 377 -15.44 -1.02 11.01
CA VAL A 377 -14.28 -1.40 10.18
C VAL A 377 -14.42 -2.83 9.67
N ARG A 378 -14.98 -3.76 10.47
CA ARG A 378 -15.26 -5.13 10.03
C ARG A 378 -16.23 -5.15 8.86
N LYS A 379 -17.38 -4.47 8.98
CA LYS A 379 -18.37 -4.35 7.89
C LYS A 379 -17.76 -3.70 6.64
N PHE A 380 -16.90 -2.70 6.83
CA PHE A 380 -16.17 -2.07 5.72
C PHE A 380 -15.21 -3.04 5.04
N SER A 381 -14.47 -3.85 5.80
CA SER A 381 -13.56 -4.87 5.23
C SER A 381 -14.31 -5.92 4.41
N ASP A 382 -15.47 -6.39 4.91
CA ASP A 382 -16.34 -7.34 4.20
C ASP A 382 -16.87 -6.73 2.89
N HIS A 383 -17.22 -5.44 2.91
CA HIS A 383 -17.64 -4.69 1.73
C HIS A 383 -16.49 -4.49 0.71
N GLN A 384 -15.28 -4.16 1.16
CA GLN A 384 -14.12 -4.06 0.25
C GLN A 384 -13.79 -5.40 -0.40
N TYR A 385 -13.94 -6.49 0.35
CA TYR A 385 -13.77 -7.84 -0.18
C TYR A 385 -14.81 -8.15 -1.28
N SER A 386 -16.08 -7.79 -1.08
CA SER A 386 -17.14 -8.05 -2.07
C SER A 386 -17.02 -7.18 -3.34
N ILE A 387 -16.48 -5.96 -3.24
CA ILE A 387 -16.16 -5.10 -4.40
C ILE A 387 -14.98 -5.66 -5.21
N GLY A 388 -14.16 -6.56 -4.63
CA GLY A 388 -12.98 -7.11 -5.28
C GLY A 388 -11.68 -6.34 -4.98
N ARG A 389 -11.71 -5.36 -4.07
CA ARG A 389 -10.50 -4.69 -3.55
C ARG A 389 -9.86 -5.51 -2.44
N LYS A 390 -9.41 -6.71 -2.80
CA LYS A 390 -9.03 -7.76 -1.83
C LYS A 390 -7.78 -7.39 -1.01
N ASN A 391 -6.79 -6.73 -1.60
CA ASN A 391 -5.59 -6.25 -0.89
C ASN A 391 -5.96 -5.24 0.21
N GLN A 392 -6.85 -4.28 -0.09
CA GLN A 392 -7.32 -3.31 0.89
C GLN A 392 -8.11 -3.99 2.03
N ALA A 393 -8.93 -4.99 1.70
CA ALA A 393 -9.65 -5.77 2.71
C ALA A 393 -8.69 -6.50 3.66
N VAL A 394 -7.62 -7.11 3.14
CA VAL A 394 -6.58 -7.78 3.94
C VAL A 394 -5.89 -6.79 4.89
N LEU A 395 -5.52 -5.60 4.41
CA LEU A 395 -4.92 -4.55 5.25
C LEU A 395 -5.86 -4.10 6.38
N LEU A 396 -7.16 -3.96 6.09
CA LEU A 396 -8.16 -3.64 7.10
C LEU A 396 -8.28 -4.75 8.14
N MET A 397 -8.25 -6.02 7.73
CA MET A 397 -8.27 -7.16 8.64
C MET A 397 -7.02 -7.22 9.55
N LEU A 398 -5.84 -6.91 9.00
CA LEU A 398 -4.61 -6.73 9.78
C LEU A 398 -4.75 -5.62 10.81
N SER A 399 -5.34 -4.47 10.44
CA SER A 399 -5.53 -3.35 11.37
C SER A 399 -6.44 -3.65 12.55
N MET A 400 -7.28 -4.69 12.42
CA MET A 400 -8.15 -5.19 13.47
C MET A 400 -7.52 -6.33 14.29
N GLY A 401 -6.30 -6.76 13.97
CA GLY A 401 -5.61 -7.88 14.63
C GLY A 401 -6.19 -9.26 14.30
N ARG A 402 -6.95 -9.41 13.21
CA ARG A 402 -7.58 -10.69 12.84
C ARG A 402 -6.68 -11.57 11.98
N PHE A 403 -5.56 -12.01 12.55
CA PHE A 403 -4.51 -12.73 11.81
C PHE A 403 -4.99 -14.04 11.18
N GLU A 404 -5.84 -14.82 11.86
CA GLU A 404 -6.40 -16.07 11.31
C GLU A 404 -7.17 -15.85 10.02
N ARG A 405 -8.09 -14.86 10.02
CA ARG A 405 -8.86 -14.50 8.82
C ARG A 405 -7.98 -13.96 7.70
N VAL A 406 -6.91 -13.24 8.05
CA VAL A 406 -5.93 -12.77 7.06
C VAL A 406 -5.25 -13.97 6.40
N LEU A 407 -4.78 -14.95 7.18
CA LEU A 407 -4.17 -16.17 6.65
C LEU A 407 -5.14 -16.94 5.75
N GLU A 408 -6.37 -17.17 6.20
CA GLU A 408 -7.42 -17.81 5.39
C GLU A 408 -7.66 -17.06 4.08
N THR A 409 -7.79 -15.73 4.15
CA THR A 409 -8.02 -14.90 2.97
C THR A 409 -6.85 -14.97 2.00
N LEU A 410 -5.60 -14.86 2.49
CA LEU A 410 -4.40 -14.99 1.65
C LEU A 410 -4.33 -16.36 0.96
N LEU A 411 -4.69 -17.44 1.67
CA LEU A 411 -4.80 -18.78 1.10
C LEU A 411 -5.88 -18.89 0.02
N LEU A 412 -7.03 -18.24 0.21
CA LEU A 412 -8.10 -18.19 -0.80
C LEU A 412 -7.70 -17.39 -2.04
N LEU A 413 -6.82 -16.39 -1.88
CA LEU A 413 -6.27 -15.59 -2.99
C LEU A 413 -5.12 -16.28 -3.73
N GLY A 414 -4.65 -17.42 -3.25
CA GLY A 414 -3.47 -18.11 -3.81
C GLY A 414 -2.14 -17.42 -3.47
N GLN A 415 -2.14 -16.43 -2.57
CA GLN A 415 -0.93 -15.74 -2.09
C GLN A 415 -0.23 -16.59 -1.02
N ASN A 416 0.18 -17.80 -1.41
CA ASN A 416 0.74 -18.80 -0.49
C ASN A 416 2.07 -18.34 0.14
N ALA A 417 2.90 -17.61 -0.63
CA ALA A 417 4.16 -17.06 -0.14
C ALA A 417 3.94 -16.07 1.03
N ASN A 418 3.07 -15.08 0.82
CA ASN A 418 2.76 -14.08 1.84
C ASN A 418 2.08 -14.69 3.06
N ALA A 419 1.20 -15.68 2.89
CA ALA A 419 0.58 -16.40 4.00
C ALA A 419 1.63 -17.12 4.87
N GLY A 420 2.56 -17.83 4.24
CA GLY A 420 3.62 -18.55 4.97
C GLY A 420 4.61 -17.62 5.66
N LEU A 421 5.04 -16.55 4.98
CA LEU A 421 5.93 -15.55 5.56
C LEU A 421 5.25 -14.77 6.71
N LEU A 422 3.95 -14.48 6.59
CA LEU A 422 3.20 -13.78 7.65
C LEU A 422 3.10 -14.67 8.89
N LEU A 423 2.82 -15.95 8.70
CA LEU A 423 2.81 -16.93 9.79
C LEU A 423 4.18 -17.03 10.46
N LEU A 424 5.27 -17.06 9.70
CA LEU A 424 6.62 -17.06 10.26
C LEU A 424 6.90 -15.79 11.06
N ALA A 425 6.59 -14.61 10.51
CA ALA A 425 6.73 -13.34 11.22
C ALA A 425 5.91 -13.29 12.51
N TYR A 426 4.74 -13.94 12.52
CA TYR A 426 3.90 -14.05 13.70
C TYR A 426 4.51 -14.97 14.77
N LEU A 427 5.02 -16.14 14.37
CA LEU A 427 5.62 -17.15 15.26
C LEU A 427 6.98 -16.74 15.84
N GLU A 428 7.68 -15.78 15.22
CA GLU A 428 8.90 -15.18 15.77
C GLU A 428 8.67 -14.52 17.14
N PHE A 429 7.44 -14.10 17.44
CA PHE A 429 7.07 -13.56 18.74
C PHE A 429 6.55 -14.69 19.64
N ALA A 430 7.34 -15.05 20.65
CA ALA A 430 7.09 -16.20 21.52
C ALA A 430 5.73 -16.16 22.24
N GLU A 431 5.20 -14.97 22.51
CA GLU A 431 3.95 -14.73 23.23
C GLU A 431 2.69 -15.00 22.39
N LEU A 432 2.84 -15.06 21.06
CA LEU A 432 1.72 -15.20 20.12
C LEU A 432 1.49 -16.65 19.66
N LYS A 433 2.38 -17.59 20.04
CA LYS A 433 2.37 -18.99 19.57
C LYS A 433 1.09 -19.76 19.89
N ASP A 434 0.44 -19.47 21.01
CA ASP A 434 -0.75 -20.20 21.47
C ASP A 434 -2.08 -19.67 20.92
N SER A 435 -2.05 -18.60 20.11
CA SER A 435 -3.26 -17.86 19.73
C SER A 435 -3.90 -18.29 18.40
N ILE A 436 -3.20 -19.08 17.58
CA ILE A 436 -3.67 -19.51 16.24
C ILE A 436 -4.04 -20.99 16.25
N ASP A 437 -5.16 -21.31 15.60
CA ASP A 437 -5.57 -22.70 15.34
C ASP A 437 -4.47 -23.53 14.65
N LYS A 438 -4.06 -24.63 15.29
CA LYS A 438 -2.99 -25.54 14.80
C LYS A 438 -3.28 -26.13 13.42
N THR A 439 -4.55 -26.39 13.11
CA THR A 439 -4.99 -26.91 11.81
C THR A 439 -4.78 -25.90 10.68
N LEU A 440 -4.96 -24.60 10.95
CA LEU A 440 -4.71 -23.53 10.00
C LEU A 440 -3.21 -23.38 9.75
N VAL A 441 -2.40 -23.46 10.82
CA VAL A 441 -0.92 -23.46 10.73
C VAL A 441 -0.44 -24.58 9.81
N GLU A 442 -0.88 -25.82 10.03
CA GLU A 442 -0.53 -26.97 9.18
C GLU A 442 -0.94 -26.76 7.71
N THR A 443 -2.13 -26.20 7.47
CA THR A 443 -2.64 -25.92 6.13
C THR A 443 -1.80 -24.86 5.41
N VAL A 444 -1.45 -23.77 6.09
CA VAL A 444 -0.58 -22.71 5.55
C VAL A 444 0.80 -23.26 5.24
N VAL A 445 1.39 -24.03 6.15
CA VAL A 445 2.72 -24.65 5.97
C VAL A 445 2.71 -25.59 4.78
N SER A 446 1.70 -26.44 4.64
CA SER A 446 1.57 -27.36 3.50
C SER A 446 1.50 -26.61 2.16
N ARG A 447 0.65 -25.59 2.06
CA ARG A 447 0.51 -24.79 0.83
C ARG A 447 1.77 -23.98 0.50
N PHE A 448 2.45 -23.43 1.50
CA PHE A 448 3.73 -22.75 1.29
C PHE A 448 4.82 -23.74 0.86
N CYS A 449 4.89 -24.93 1.48
CA CYS A 449 5.87 -25.95 1.09
C CYS A 449 5.66 -26.42 -0.35
N ASN A 450 4.41 -26.55 -0.80
CA ASN A 450 4.08 -26.88 -2.18
C ASN A 450 4.50 -25.75 -3.14
N TYR A 451 4.26 -24.49 -2.76
CA TYR A 451 4.68 -23.32 -3.55
C TYR A 451 6.21 -23.20 -3.65
N ALA A 452 6.93 -23.32 -2.53
CA ALA A 452 8.39 -23.37 -2.52
C ALA A 452 8.92 -24.60 -3.29
N GLY A 453 8.16 -25.71 -3.27
CA GLY A 453 8.35 -26.89 -4.11
C GLY A 453 8.32 -26.59 -5.60
N SER A 454 7.25 -25.96 -6.09
CA SER A 454 7.13 -25.58 -7.50
C SER A 454 8.20 -24.59 -7.95
N MET A 455 8.70 -23.76 -7.04
CA MET A 455 9.75 -22.78 -7.32
C MET A 455 11.17 -23.36 -7.24
N GLY A 456 11.34 -24.61 -6.78
CA GLY A 456 12.65 -25.26 -6.64
C GLY A 456 13.44 -24.86 -5.38
N CYS A 457 12.93 -23.94 -4.55
CA CYS A 457 13.60 -23.45 -3.35
C CYS A 457 13.45 -24.45 -2.19
N THR A 458 14.32 -25.46 -2.14
CA THR A 458 14.30 -26.50 -1.10
C THR A 458 14.62 -25.97 0.29
N LEU A 459 15.53 -25.00 0.41
CA LEU A 459 15.93 -24.41 1.70
C LEU A 459 14.81 -23.63 2.38
N ALA A 460 14.01 -22.86 1.62
CA ALA A 460 12.88 -22.12 2.17
C ALA A 460 11.81 -23.07 2.77
N ARG A 461 11.63 -24.24 2.15
CA ARG A 461 10.74 -25.30 2.62
C ARG A 461 11.22 -25.89 3.94
N ASP A 462 12.51 -26.19 4.04
CA ASP A 462 13.10 -26.82 5.22
C ASP A 462 13.19 -25.83 6.40
N ALA A 463 13.49 -24.56 6.12
CA ALA A 463 13.43 -23.47 7.11
C ALA A 463 12.03 -23.31 7.70
N MET A 464 10.99 -23.37 6.87
CA MET A 464 9.61 -23.29 7.37
C MET A 464 9.25 -24.48 8.26
N LYS A 465 9.61 -25.71 7.84
CA LYS A 465 9.33 -26.93 8.63
C LYS A 465 10.04 -26.92 9.98
N THR A 466 11.33 -26.58 9.99
CA THR A 466 12.14 -26.53 11.22
C THR A 466 11.61 -25.50 12.21
N LEU A 467 11.21 -24.32 11.74
CA LEU A 467 10.67 -23.26 12.59
C LEU A 467 9.30 -23.63 13.17
N VAL A 468 8.40 -24.23 12.39
CA VAL A 468 7.11 -24.71 12.92
C VAL A 468 7.31 -25.86 13.91
N THR A 469 8.25 -26.78 13.66
CA THR A 469 8.57 -27.85 14.63
C THR A 469 9.21 -27.34 15.91
N SER A 470 9.88 -26.18 15.88
CA SER A 470 10.42 -25.53 17.08
C SER A 470 9.40 -24.65 17.82
N ALA A 471 8.26 -24.38 17.20
CA ALA A 471 7.17 -23.60 17.76
C ALA A 471 6.07 -24.46 18.42
N ASN A 472 5.93 -25.72 17.99
CA ASN A 472 5.18 -26.79 18.68
C ASN A 472 6.01 -27.41 19.80
#